data_AF-A0A822ARX7-F1
#
_entry.id   AF-A0A822ARX7-F1
#
_cell.length_a   1.000
_cell.length_b   1.000
_cell.length_c   1.000
_cell.angle_alpha   90.00
_cell.angle_beta   90.00
_cell.angle_gamma   90.00
#
_symmetry.space_group_name_H-M   'P 1'
#
loop_
_entity.id
_entity.type
_entity.pdbx_description
1 polymer ?
#
loop_
_entity_poly.entity_id
_entity_poly.type
_entity_poly.pdbx_seq_one_letter_code
_entity_poly.pdbx_strand_id
1 'polypeptide(L)'
;MHNANNTYNKIQTKAVNTLTTSRQIATIEATTVWGSLRGLETFSQLIYIDQQNYVVINDSVTLVDSPRFQHRGVMLDTARHFLPVSIIKKNLDVMSYNKLNVFHWHIVDDQSFPFQSTTFPNL
;
A
#
# COMPACT_ATOMS: atom_id res chain seq x y z
N MET A 1 -16.43 24.66 0.14
CA MET A 1 -14.95 24.76 0.04
C MET A 1 -14.36 23.60 0.83
N HIS A 2 -13.97 22.53 0.13
CA HIS A 2 -13.59 21.25 0.72
C HIS A 2 -12.12 21.32 1.18
N ASN A 3 -11.88 20.98 2.45
CA ASN A 3 -10.63 21.22 3.17
C ASN A 3 -9.49 20.32 2.64
N ALA A 4 -8.42 20.92 2.11
CA ALA A 4 -7.29 20.25 1.47
C ALA A 4 -6.27 19.67 2.47
N ASN A 5 -6.75 19.03 3.54
CA ASN A 5 -5.91 18.35 4.54
C ASN A 5 -5.82 16.83 4.33
N ASN A 6 -6.07 16.34 3.10
CA ASN A 6 -5.69 14.99 2.72
C ASN A 6 -4.19 14.99 2.43
N THR A 7 -3.40 14.75 3.47
CA THR A 7 -1.94 14.69 3.43
C THR A 7 -1.51 13.53 2.52
N TYR A 8 -1.41 13.77 1.21
CA TYR A 8 -0.78 12.85 0.28
C TYR A 8 0.59 12.41 0.82
N ASN A 9 0.95 11.14 0.64
CA ASN A 9 2.17 10.51 1.14
C ASN A 9 3.42 11.37 0.86
N LYS A 10 3.82 12.22 1.81
CA LYS A 10 5.14 12.82 1.83
C LYS A 10 6.14 11.75 2.25
N ILE A 11 7.33 11.77 1.66
CA ILE A 11 8.38 10.75 1.79
C ILE A 11 8.74 10.47 3.27
N GLN A 12 8.49 11.40 4.18
CA GLN A 12 8.73 11.27 5.62
C GLN A 12 7.64 10.51 6.40
N THR A 13 7.23 9.33 5.94
CA THR A 13 6.32 8.48 6.73
C THR A 13 7.14 7.58 7.65
N LYS A 14 7.22 7.94 8.95
CA LYS A 14 7.72 7.04 10.01
C LYS A 14 6.56 6.18 10.50
N ALA A 15 6.51 4.93 10.06
CA ALA A 15 5.61 3.92 10.59
C ALA A 15 6.37 3.08 11.62
N VAL A 16 5.93 3.13 12.88
CA VAL A 16 6.32 2.17 13.91
C VAL A 16 5.03 1.50 14.33
N ASN A 17 4.94 0.19 14.15
CA ASN A 17 3.73 -0.57 14.47
C ASN A 17 4.01 -1.56 15.59
N THR A 18 3.19 -1.54 16.64
CA THR A 18 3.18 -2.60 17.65
C THR A 18 1.92 -3.44 17.51
N LEU A 19 2.07 -4.77 17.39
CA LEU A 19 0.98 -5.74 17.45
C LEU A 19 1.12 -6.57 18.72
N THR A 20 0.09 -6.67 19.56
CA THR A 20 0.06 -7.55 20.75
C THR A 20 -1.25 -8.33 20.79
N THR A 21 -1.19 -9.67 20.90
CA THR A 21 -2.37 -10.54 21.05
C THR A 21 -2.49 -11.03 22.49
N SER A 22 -3.43 -10.48 23.26
CA SER A 22 -3.90 -11.09 24.51
C SER A 22 -5.17 -11.90 24.24
N ARG A 23 -5.56 -12.82 25.14
CA ARG A 23 -6.60 -13.87 24.95
C ARG A 23 -7.98 -13.41 24.41
N GLN A 24 -8.23 -12.11 24.23
CA GLN A 24 -9.46 -11.56 23.64
C GLN A 24 -9.28 -10.29 22.76
N ILE A 25 -8.10 -9.65 22.75
CA ILE A 25 -7.90 -8.37 22.05
C ILE A 25 -6.55 -8.37 21.32
N ALA A 26 -6.59 -8.01 20.04
CA ALA A 26 -5.44 -7.66 19.23
C ALA A 26 -5.37 -6.14 19.05
N THR A 27 -4.23 -5.54 19.35
CA THR A 27 -4.03 -4.08 19.27
C THR A 27 -3.04 -3.73 18.17
N ILE A 28 -3.36 -2.74 17.32
CA ILE A 28 -2.44 -2.10 16.38
C ILE A 28 -2.18 -0.67 16.85
N GLU A 29 -0.95 -0.38 17.27
CA GLU A 29 -0.54 0.98 17.61
C GLU A 29 0.35 1.54 16.51
N ALA A 30 0.04 2.76 16.03
CA ALA A 30 0.83 3.43 15.02
C ALA A 30 0.82 4.95 15.23
N THR A 31 1.94 5.59 14.89
CA THR A 31 2.10 7.05 14.94
C THR A 31 1.32 7.79 13.87
N THR A 32 0.92 7.10 12.79
CA THR A 32 0.22 7.66 11.63
C THR A 32 -0.75 6.64 11.05
N VAL A 33 -1.75 7.11 10.30
CA VAL A 33 -2.68 6.24 9.55
C VAL A 33 -1.94 5.28 8.61
N TRP A 34 -0.82 5.72 8.02
CA TRP A 34 0.01 4.89 7.14
C TRP A 34 0.65 3.72 7.88
N GLY A 35 1.07 3.91 9.13
CA GLY A 35 1.54 2.82 9.97
C GLY A 35 0.42 1.81 10.23
N SER A 36 -0.77 2.28 10.60
CA SER A 36 -1.95 1.43 10.80
C SER A 36 -2.26 0.56 9.58
N LEU A 37 -2.19 1.11 8.36
CA LEU A 37 -2.38 0.34 7.12
C LEU A 37 -1.33 -0.78 6.96
N ARG A 38 -0.06 -0.52 7.30
CA ARG A 38 0.97 -1.58 7.28
C ARG A 38 0.78 -2.61 8.38
N GLY A 39 0.28 -2.17 9.55
CA GLY A 39 -0.06 -3.05 10.66
C GLY A 39 -1.21 -3.99 10.32
N LEU A 40 -2.25 -3.49 9.62
CA LEU A 40 -3.36 -4.30 9.11
C LEU A 40 -2.90 -5.35 8.09
N GLU A 41 -1.99 -4.98 7.18
CA GLU A 41 -1.42 -5.94 6.23
C GLU A 41 -0.56 -7.00 6.94
N THR A 42 0.22 -6.64 7.95
CA THR A 42 0.94 -7.65 8.75
C THR A 42 -0.04 -8.52 9.54
N PHE A 43 -1.12 -7.94 10.08
CA PHE A 43 -2.13 -8.67 10.82
C PHE A 43 -2.88 -9.68 9.94
N SER A 44 -3.23 -9.33 8.70
CA SER A 44 -3.87 -10.27 7.76
C SER A 44 -2.98 -11.49 7.47
N GLN A 45 -1.66 -11.31 7.45
CA GLN A 45 -0.67 -12.38 7.23
C GLN A 45 -0.46 -13.28 8.47
N LEU A 46 -0.91 -12.86 9.66
CA LEU A 46 -0.88 -13.69 10.87
C LEU A 46 -2.09 -14.62 11.00
N ILE A 47 -3.15 -14.36 10.24
CA ILE A 47 -4.36 -15.18 10.22
C ILE A 47 -4.13 -16.36 9.28
N TYR A 48 -4.41 -17.57 9.75
CA TYR A 48 -4.37 -18.78 8.93
C TYR A 48 -5.53 -19.72 9.25
N ILE A 49 -5.73 -20.71 8.38
CA ILE A 49 -6.71 -21.78 8.58
C ILE A 49 -5.95 -23.00 9.10
N ASP A 50 -6.36 -23.55 10.24
CA ASP A 50 -5.73 -24.73 10.82
C ASP A 50 -6.20 -26.04 10.13
N GLN A 51 -5.71 -27.18 10.60
CA GLN A 51 -6.07 -28.50 10.05
C GLN A 51 -7.55 -28.86 10.27
N GLN A 52 -8.23 -28.17 11.19
CA GLN A 52 -9.62 -28.38 11.56
C GLN A 52 -10.55 -27.35 10.88
N ASN A 53 -10.04 -26.55 9.95
CA ASN A 53 -10.74 -25.48 9.25
C ASN A 53 -11.21 -24.32 10.16
N TYR A 54 -10.55 -24.09 11.29
CA TYR A 54 -10.78 -22.90 12.10
C TYR A 54 -9.87 -21.75 11.65
N VAL A 55 -10.39 -20.53 11.74
CA VAL A 55 -9.59 -19.30 11.58
C VAL A 55 -8.82 -19.07 12.87
N VAL A 56 -7.50 -19.13 12.79
CA VAL A 56 -6.59 -19.06 13.93
C VAL A 56 -5.59 -17.92 13.73
N ILE A 57 -5.17 -17.33 14.84
CA ILE A 57 -4.06 -16.38 14.92
C ILE A 57 -3.07 -16.96 15.93
N ASN A 58 -1.77 -16.81 15.68
CA ASN A 58 -0.74 -17.24 16.63
C ASN A 58 -0.90 -16.53 17.98
N ASP A 59 -0.93 -17.31 19.07
CA ASP A 59 -0.99 -16.78 20.42
C ASP A 59 0.33 -16.07 20.79
N SER A 60 0.23 -15.00 21.58
CA SER A 60 1.37 -14.28 22.19
C SER A 60 2.37 -13.69 21.19
N VAL A 61 1.91 -13.12 20.08
CA VAL A 61 2.78 -12.43 19.12
C VAL A 61 2.92 -10.96 19.50
N THR A 62 4.17 -10.52 19.68
CA THR A 62 4.54 -9.09 19.76
C THR A 62 5.43 -8.71 18.58
N LEU A 63 4.97 -7.79 17.72
CA LEU A 63 5.74 -7.32 16.56
C LEU A 63 6.02 -5.84 16.65
N VAL A 64 7.25 -5.43 16.30
CA VAL A 64 7.63 -4.03 16.09
C VAL A 64 8.21 -3.91 14.69
N ASP A 65 7.50 -3.20 13.79
CA ASP A 65 7.89 -3.08 12.37
C ASP A 65 8.07 -1.62 11.95
N SER A 66 9.08 -1.37 11.11
CA SER A 66 9.31 -0.07 10.46
C SER A 66 10.12 -0.24 9.16
N PRO A 67 9.88 0.58 8.13
CA PRO A 67 10.60 0.46 6.87
C PRO A 67 12.04 0.97 7.01
N ARG A 68 13.02 0.17 6.58
CA ARG A 68 14.43 0.61 6.47
C ARG A 68 14.61 1.78 5.50
N PHE A 69 13.90 1.75 4.37
CA PHE A 69 13.96 2.77 3.33
C PHE A 69 12.59 3.41 3.12
N GLN A 70 12.54 4.75 3.08
CA GLN A 70 11.28 5.48 2.92
C GLN A 70 10.72 5.37 1.50
N HIS A 71 11.57 5.30 0.48
CA HIS A 71 11.16 5.22 -0.92
C HIS A 71 11.17 3.76 -1.40
N ARG A 72 9.99 3.15 -1.52
CA ARG A 72 9.83 1.75 -1.98
C ARG A 72 8.81 1.72 -3.10
N GLY A 73 9.28 1.63 -4.34
CA GLY A 73 8.41 1.82 -5.49
C GLY A 73 8.56 0.78 -6.58
N VAL A 74 7.57 0.80 -7.46
CA VAL A 74 7.53 0.06 -8.72
C VAL A 74 7.26 1.06 -9.84
N MET A 75 7.87 0.83 -11.00
CA MET A 75 7.61 1.62 -12.19
C MET A 75 6.66 0.87 -13.11
N LEU A 76 5.61 1.54 -13.56
CA LEU A 76 4.67 1.00 -14.55
C LEU A 76 4.70 1.88 -15.80
N ASP A 77 4.92 1.23 -16.93
CA ASP A 77 5.00 1.85 -18.24
C ASP A 77 3.73 1.59 -19.04
N THR A 78 2.95 2.65 -19.28
CA THR A 78 1.72 2.59 -20.07
C THR A 78 1.89 3.16 -21.48
N ALA A 79 3.09 3.63 -21.82
CA ALA A 79 3.38 4.27 -23.09
C ALA A 79 3.79 3.27 -24.17
N ARG A 80 4.55 2.24 -23.79
CA ARG A 80 4.99 1.19 -24.73
C ARG A 80 3.84 0.24 -25.06
N HIS A 81 3.01 -0.06 -24.05
CA HIS A 81 1.77 -0.80 -24.19
C HIS A 81 0.71 -0.23 -23.25
N PHE A 82 -0.49 0.01 -23.77
CA PHE A 82 -1.59 0.49 -22.95
C PHE A 82 -1.99 -0.55 -21.89
N LEU A 83 -2.11 -0.12 -20.64
CA LEU A 83 -2.62 -0.94 -19.55
C LEU A 83 -3.99 -0.43 -19.10
N PRO A 84 -5.04 -1.28 -19.10
CA PRO A 84 -6.33 -0.89 -18.55
C PRO A 84 -6.22 -0.45 -17.09
N VAL A 85 -7.06 0.51 -16.69
CA VAL A 85 -7.12 1.02 -15.31
C VAL A 85 -7.33 -0.08 -14.28
N SER A 86 -8.06 -1.15 -14.63
CA SER A 86 -8.24 -2.32 -13.76
C SER A 86 -6.92 -3.02 -13.44
N ILE A 87 -5.98 -3.10 -14.38
CA ILE A 87 -4.65 -3.68 -14.18
C ILE A 87 -3.79 -2.76 -13.32
N ILE A 88 -3.87 -1.44 -13.55
CA ILE A 88 -3.16 -0.45 -12.71
C ILE A 88 -3.64 -0.56 -11.26
N LYS A 89 -4.95 -0.64 -11.02
CA LYS A 89 -5.52 -0.82 -9.68
C LYS A 89 -5.07 -2.12 -9.01
N LYS A 90 -5.06 -3.24 -9.74
CA LYS A 90 -4.51 -4.50 -9.23
C LYS A 90 -3.04 -4.40 -8.82
N ASN A 91 -2.24 -3.62 -9.56
CA ASN A 91 -0.86 -3.36 -9.16
C ASN A 91 -0.79 -2.56 -7.86
N LEU A 92 -1.67 -1.58 -7.66
CA LEU A 92 -1.76 -0.85 -6.38
C LEU A 92 -2.16 -1.76 -5.21
N ASP A 93 -3.05 -2.74 -5.43
CA ASP A 93 -3.40 -3.75 -4.42
C ASP A 93 -2.18 -4.59 -4.04
N VAL A 94 -1.45 -5.09 -5.05
CA VAL A 94 -0.21 -5.87 -4.83
C VAL A 94 0.87 -5.03 -4.15
N MET A 95 0.99 -3.74 -4.48
CA MET A 95 1.88 -2.81 -3.78
C MET A 95 1.51 -2.68 -2.30
N SER A 96 0.22 -2.69 -1.96
CA SER A 96 -0.25 -2.65 -0.57
C SER A 96 0.23 -3.88 0.20
N TYR A 97 0.03 -5.08 -0.35
CA TYR A 97 0.45 -6.35 0.25
C TYR A 97 1.96 -6.39 0.53
N ASN A 98 2.75 -5.81 -0.38
CA ASN A 98 4.21 -5.75 -0.30
C ASN A 98 4.75 -4.52 0.43
N LYS A 99 3.88 -3.73 1.08
CA LYS A 99 4.25 -2.52 1.82
C LYS A 99 4.99 -1.46 0.97
N LEU A 100 4.80 -1.46 -0.35
CA LEU A 100 5.31 -0.44 -1.29
C LEU A 100 4.48 0.85 -1.18
N ASN A 101 5.10 1.99 -1.42
CA ASN A 101 4.48 3.31 -1.21
C ASN A 101 4.73 4.33 -2.32
N VAL A 102 5.50 3.99 -3.35
CA VAL A 102 5.72 4.88 -4.50
C VAL A 102 5.30 4.17 -5.78
N PHE A 103 4.35 4.77 -6.49
CA PHE A 103 3.95 4.33 -7.81
C PHE A 103 4.58 5.25 -8.84
N HIS A 104 5.66 4.80 -9.49
CA HIS A 104 6.32 5.56 -10.54
C HIS A 104 5.61 5.29 -11.86
N TRP A 105 4.75 6.22 -12.27
CA TRP A 105 3.98 6.06 -13.50
C TRP A 105 4.70 6.67 -14.69
N HIS A 106 5.33 5.81 -15.50
CA HIS A 106 5.90 6.18 -16.81
C HIS A 106 4.76 6.23 -17.83
N ILE A 107 4.04 7.36 -17.83
CA ILE A 107 2.73 7.46 -18.48
C ILE A 107 2.80 7.66 -20.00
N VAL A 108 3.80 8.39 -20.50
CA VAL A 108 3.99 8.75 -21.92
C VAL A 108 5.42 8.46 -22.36
N ASP A 109 5.61 8.17 -23.65
CA ASP A 109 6.91 7.92 -24.28
C ASP A 109 6.76 8.03 -25.82
N ASP A 110 7.83 7.78 -26.57
CA ASP A 110 7.84 7.99 -28.03
C ASP A 110 6.74 7.22 -28.78
N GLN A 111 6.36 6.04 -28.27
CA GLN A 111 5.40 5.15 -28.93
C GLN A 111 3.95 5.58 -28.73
N SER A 112 3.60 6.26 -27.62
CA SER A 112 2.23 6.72 -27.40
C SER A 112 2.08 7.79 -26.30
N PHE A 113 1.00 8.57 -26.41
CA PHE A 113 0.56 9.57 -25.44
C PHE A 113 -0.83 9.23 -24.87
N PRO A 114 -0.95 8.27 -23.93
CA PRO A 114 -2.26 7.84 -23.41
C PRO A 114 -2.86 8.81 -22.38
N PHE A 115 -2.11 9.82 -21.93
CA PHE A 115 -2.60 10.82 -21.00
C PHE A 115 -3.49 11.83 -21.70
N GLN A 116 -4.70 12.05 -21.20
CA GLN A 116 -5.58 13.08 -21.74
C GLN A 116 -5.31 14.43 -21.09
N SER A 117 -4.61 15.32 -21.80
CA SER A 117 -4.38 16.70 -21.37
C SER A 117 -5.63 17.55 -21.59
N THR A 118 -6.07 18.28 -20.58
CA THR A 118 -7.18 19.23 -20.70
C THR A 118 -6.78 20.50 -21.46
N THR A 119 -5.52 20.92 -21.34
CA THR A 119 -4.99 22.13 -21.99
C THR A 119 -4.58 21.89 -23.43
N PHE A 120 -4.17 20.66 -23.78
CA PHE A 120 -3.73 20.29 -25.12
C PHE A 120 -4.43 18.99 -25.57
N PRO A 121 -5.68 19.08 -26.07
CA PRO A 121 -6.48 17.89 -26.41
C PRO A 121 -5.98 17.08 -27.61
N ASN A 122 -5.09 17.65 -28.42
CA ASN A 122 -4.58 17.05 -29.66
C ASN A 122 -3.15 16.46 -29.51
N LEU A 123 -2.71 16.21 -28.27
CA LEU A 123 -1.47 15.47 -28.00
C LEU A 123 -1.60 13.98 -28.34
#